data_AF-A0A957VAG6-F1
#
_entry.id   AF-A0A957VAG6-F1
#
_cell.length_a   1.000
_cell.length_b   1.000
_cell.length_c   1.000
_cell.angle_alpha   90.00
_cell.angle_beta   90.00
_cell.angle_gamma   90.00
#
_symmetry.space_group_name_H-M   'P 1'
#
loop_
_entity.id
_entity.type
_entity.pdbx_description
1 polymer ?
#
loop_
_entity_poly.entity_id
_entity_poly.type
_entity_poly.pdbx_seq_one_letter_code
_entity_poly.pdbx_strand_id
1 'polypeptide(L)'
;MNAVTASDTTLAPIFAELAARFAAGFPAQRPALRTVGREAEFPIVSASGQAIDARRLWQSLLADGTLEPEYGAGSMGQRDFIVGLKGPDYSYALEVGLGTVEINTRPCRHLFEIQELMGEAVARLVSAA
;
A
#
# COMPACT_ATOMS: atom_id res chain seq x y z
N MET A 1 32.26 8.14 10.82
CA MET A 1 30.91 8.72 10.99
C MET A 1 31.05 10.21 10.79
N ASN A 2 30.82 10.71 9.58
CA ASN A 2 30.89 12.15 9.31
C ASN A 2 29.54 12.76 9.66
N ALA A 3 29.54 13.61 10.67
CA ALA A 3 28.41 14.47 11.00
C ALA A 3 28.14 15.41 9.81
N VAL A 4 26.89 15.43 9.36
CA VAL A 4 26.41 16.39 8.36
C VAL A 4 26.41 17.77 9.03
N THR A 5 27.46 18.55 8.78
CA THR A 5 27.48 20.00 9.02
C THR A 5 27.75 20.69 7.69
N ALA A 6 26.82 20.51 6.75
CA ALA A 6 26.63 21.45 5.66
C ALA A 6 25.50 22.39 6.11
N SER A 7 25.73 23.69 6.10
CA SER A 7 24.72 24.69 6.45
C SER A 7 23.46 24.49 5.60
N ASP A 8 22.37 24.22 6.29
CA ASP A 8 21.04 23.77 5.84
C ASP A 8 20.25 24.77 4.96
N THR A 9 20.89 25.86 4.52
CA THR A 9 20.24 26.99 3.85
C THR A 9 19.72 26.64 2.46
N THR A 10 20.35 25.69 1.77
CA THR A 10 19.93 25.24 0.43
C THR A 10 18.73 24.31 0.47
N LEU A 11 18.54 23.55 1.56
CA LEU A 11 17.43 22.62 1.74
C LEU A 11 16.23 23.25 2.45
N ALA A 12 16.43 24.33 3.21
CA ALA A 12 15.38 25.11 3.85
C ALA A 12 14.13 25.37 2.97
N PRO A 13 14.25 25.81 1.69
CA PRO A 13 13.06 25.99 0.85
C PRO A 13 12.35 24.68 0.52
N ILE A 14 13.07 23.57 0.36
CA ILE A 14 12.50 22.24 0.13
C ILE A 14 11.74 21.76 1.36
N PHE A 15 12.30 21.96 2.56
CA PHE A 15 11.64 21.61 3.81
C PHE A 15 10.38 22.43 4.04
N ALA A 16 10.41 23.73 3.75
CA ALA A 16 9.24 24.59 3.84
C ALA A 16 8.12 24.11 2.90
N GLU A 17 8.45 23.73 1.66
CA GLU A 17 7.48 23.21 0.70
C GLU A 17 6.89 21.87 1.14
N LEU A 18 7.72 20.92 1.60
CA LEU A 18 7.25 19.64 2.12
C LEU A 18 6.36 19.82 3.35
N ALA A 19 6.74 20.71 4.27
CA ALA A 19 5.95 21.03 5.45
C ALA A 19 4.60 21.65 5.08
N ALA A 20 4.57 22.56 4.09
CA ALA A 20 3.33 23.17 3.61
C ALA A 20 2.39 22.12 3.00
N ARG A 21 2.91 21.19 2.17
CA ARG A 21 2.13 20.10 1.59
C ARG A 21 1.58 19.16 2.64
N PHE A 22 2.41 18.78 3.61
CA PHE A 22 1.97 17.95 4.73
C PHE A 22 0.88 18.64 5.56
N ALA A 23 1.08 19.91 5.91
CA ALA A 23 0.11 20.70 6.67
C ALA A 23 -1.22 20.87 5.92
N ALA A 24 -1.19 20.97 4.59
CA ALA A 24 -2.39 21.03 3.74
C ALA A 24 -3.24 19.74 3.79
N GLY A 25 -2.67 18.61 4.25
CA GLY A 25 -3.41 17.37 4.48
C GLY A 25 -4.33 17.41 5.71
N PHE A 26 -4.18 18.42 6.58
CA PHE A 26 -4.98 18.57 7.80
C PHE A 26 -6.07 19.63 7.61
N PRO A 27 -7.34 19.32 7.91
CA PRO A 27 -8.41 20.32 7.89
C PRO A 27 -8.12 21.49 8.85
N ALA A 28 -8.36 22.72 8.40
CA ALA A 28 -8.19 23.93 9.23
C ALA A 28 -9.12 23.97 10.46
N GLN A 29 -10.22 23.22 10.41
CA GLN A 29 -11.18 23.04 11.51
C GLN A 29 -11.44 21.56 11.71
N ARG A 30 -11.68 21.13 12.96
CA ARG A 30 -12.01 19.73 13.27
C ARG A 30 -13.29 19.32 12.53
N PRO A 31 -13.25 18.36 11.57
CA PRO A 31 -14.44 17.90 10.89
C PRO A 31 -15.34 17.10 11.86
N ALA A 32 -16.65 17.15 11.62
CA ALA A 32 -17.64 16.45 12.45
C ALA A 32 -17.54 14.91 12.35
N LEU A 33 -17.07 14.38 11.22
CA LEU A 33 -16.87 12.95 10.98
C LEU A 33 -15.46 12.72 10.45
N ARG A 34 -14.74 11.79 11.06
CA ARG A 34 -13.45 11.29 10.56
C ARG A 34 -13.68 10.04 9.74
N THR A 35 -12.84 9.83 8.75
CA THR A 35 -12.72 8.53 8.09
C THR A 35 -11.70 7.65 8.82
N VAL A 36 -11.80 6.35 8.59
CA VAL A 36 -10.87 5.35 9.09
C VAL A 36 -10.56 4.38 7.95
N GLY A 37 -9.27 4.12 7.72
CA GLY A 37 -8.81 3.05 6.83
C GLY A 37 -8.18 1.94 7.66
N ARG A 38 -7.87 0.82 7.01
CA ARG A 38 -7.12 -0.27 7.62
C ARG A 38 -6.06 -0.78 6.66
N GLU A 39 -4.89 -1.01 7.22
CA GLU A 39 -3.79 -1.75 6.61
C GLU A 39 -3.63 -3.07 7.37
N ALA A 40 -3.41 -4.15 6.65
CA ALA A 40 -3.18 -5.46 7.24
C ALA A 40 -2.23 -6.27 6.36
N GLU A 41 -1.16 -6.77 6.97
CA GLU A 41 -0.13 -7.54 6.30
C GLU A 41 -0.33 -9.04 6.55
N PHE A 42 -0.23 -9.83 5.48
CA PHE A 42 -0.42 -11.27 5.51
C PHE A 42 0.80 -11.97 4.91
N PRO A 43 1.51 -12.80 5.69
CA PRO A 43 2.53 -13.67 5.14
C PRO A 43 1.87 -14.73 4.27
N ILE A 44 2.37 -14.90 3.06
CA ILE A 44 1.93 -15.94 2.13
C ILE A 44 2.83 -17.16 2.33
N VAL A 45 2.23 -18.25 2.79
CA VAL A 45 2.93 -19.48 3.16
C VAL A 45 2.34 -20.70 2.47
N SER A 46 3.17 -21.71 2.25
CA SER A 46 2.74 -23.04 1.83
C SER A 46 1.93 -23.74 2.95
N ALA A 47 1.32 -24.88 2.61
CA ALA A 47 0.69 -25.76 3.60
C ALA A 47 1.65 -26.25 4.70
N SER A 48 2.96 -26.21 4.48
CA SER A 48 3.99 -26.52 5.49
C SER A 48 4.48 -25.29 6.27
N GLY A 49 3.87 -24.12 6.08
CA GLY A 49 4.21 -22.87 6.76
C GLY A 49 5.48 -22.19 6.22
N GLN A 50 5.99 -22.61 5.06
CA GLN A 50 7.16 -21.97 4.43
C GLN A 50 6.72 -20.79 3.58
N ALA A 51 7.46 -19.66 3.66
CA ALA A 51 7.17 -18.49 2.84
C ALA A 51 7.24 -18.83 1.34
N ILE A 52 6.30 -18.29 0.56
CA ILE A 52 6.27 -18.44 -0.90
C ILE A 52 6.22 -17.07 -1.59
N ASP A 53 6.55 -17.05 -2.88
CA ASP A 53 6.52 -15.84 -3.70
C ASP A 53 5.07 -15.39 -3.98
N ALA A 54 4.65 -14.32 -3.30
CA ALA A 54 3.32 -13.73 -3.38
C ALA A 54 2.94 -13.23 -4.78
N ARG A 55 3.92 -12.96 -5.66
CA ARG A 55 3.65 -12.52 -7.05
C ARG A 55 2.91 -13.56 -7.87
N ARG A 56 2.93 -14.82 -7.45
CA ARG A 56 2.17 -15.91 -8.07
C ARG A 56 0.66 -15.67 -8.04
N LEU A 57 0.18 -14.85 -7.09
CA LEU A 57 -1.24 -14.55 -6.92
C LEU A 57 -1.75 -13.50 -7.92
N TRP A 58 -0.87 -12.70 -8.52
CA TRP A 58 -1.23 -11.54 -9.35
C TRP A 58 -2.08 -11.90 -10.57
N GLN A 59 -1.75 -12.98 -11.28
CA GLN A 59 -2.52 -13.38 -12.45
C GLN A 59 -3.97 -13.72 -12.07
N SER A 60 -4.17 -14.49 -11.00
CA SER A 60 -5.49 -14.86 -10.50
C SER A 60 -6.27 -13.63 -10.03
N LEU A 61 -5.62 -12.73 -9.30
CA LEU A 61 -6.25 -11.51 -8.81
C LEU A 61 -6.59 -10.54 -9.95
N LEU A 62 -5.83 -10.49 -11.04
CA LEU A 62 -6.13 -9.62 -12.19
C LEU A 62 -7.25 -10.17 -13.10
N ALA A 63 -7.67 -11.43 -12.94
CA ALA A 63 -8.48 -12.13 -13.92
C ALA A 63 -9.88 -11.51 -14.18
N ASP A 64 -10.48 -10.85 -13.19
CA ASP A 64 -11.80 -10.23 -13.32
C ASP A 64 -11.78 -8.77 -13.80
N GLY A 65 -10.60 -8.18 -13.99
CA GLY A 65 -10.43 -6.81 -14.49
C GLY A 65 -10.82 -5.69 -13.51
N THR A 66 -11.13 -6.00 -12.25
CA THR A 66 -11.48 -4.98 -11.24
C THR A 66 -10.27 -4.34 -10.56
N LEU A 67 -9.07 -4.89 -10.81
CA LEU A 67 -7.80 -4.40 -10.28
C LEU A 67 -6.87 -3.98 -11.42
N GLU A 68 -6.11 -2.93 -11.18
CA GLU A 68 -5.07 -2.45 -12.08
C GLU A 68 -3.68 -2.74 -11.50
N PRO A 69 -2.70 -3.16 -12.31
CA PRO A 69 -1.35 -3.40 -11.83
C PRO A 69 -0.63 -2.09 -11.49
N GLU A 70 -0.02 -2.04 -10.31
CA GLU A 70 0.93 -1.00 -9.93
C GLU A 70 2.36 -1.52 -10.13
N TYR A 71 3.16 -0.76 -10.87
CA TYR A 71 4.51 -1.14 -11.25
C TYR A 71 5.54 -0.41 -10.41
N GLY A 72 6.50 -1.16 -9.88
CA GLY A 72 7.64 -0.59 -9.15
C GLY A 72 8.58 0.14 -10.10
N ALA A 73 9.25 1.18 -9.61
CA ALA A 73 10.35 1.81 -10.32
C ALA A 73 11.50 0.81 -10.46
N GLY A 74 11.57 0.10 -11.58
CA GLY A 74 12.68 -0.76 -11.92
C GLY A 74 13.97 0.06 -12.12
N SER A 75 15.12 -0.60 -12.00
CA SER A 75 16.36 0.02 -12.49
C SER A 75 16.26 0.30 -13.98
N MET A 76 16.96 1.33 -14.47
CA MET A 76 16.96 1.67 -15.90
C MET A 76 17.31 0.44 -16.76
N GLY A 77 16.37 -0.02 -17.59
CA GLY A 77 16.52 -1.22 -18.43
C GLY A 77 15.97 -2.53 -17.84
N GLN A 78 15.43 -2.53 -16.63
CA GLN A 78 14.61 -3.65 -16.12
C GLN A 78 13.15 -3.48 -16.55
N ARG A 79 12.46 -4.61 -16.75
CA ARG A 79 11.01 -4.61 -16.95
C ARG A 79 10.32 -4.14 -15.68
N ASP A 80 9.26 -3.37 -15.86
CA ASP A 80 8.31 -3.04 -14.82
C ASP A 80 7.80 -4.34 -14.19
N PHE A 81 8.02 -4.50 -12.89
CA PHE A 81 7.46 -5.61 -12.12
C PHE A 81 6.28 -5.09 -11.29
N ILE A 82 5.23 -5.90 -11.22
CA ILE A 82 4.03 -5.56 -10.47
C ILE A 82 4.38 -5.63 -8.98
N VAL A 83 4.37 -4.48 -8.31
CA VAL A 83 4.58 -4.33 -6.86
C VAL A 83 3.27 -4.32 -6.09
N GLY A 84 2.15 -4.09 -6.77
CA GLY A 84 0.85 -4.05 -6.15
C GLY A 84 -0.26 -4.12 -7.18
N LEU A 85 -1.48 -4.23 -6.68
CA LEU A 85 -2.71 -4.23 -7.45
C LEU A 85 -3.65 -3.21 -6.80
N LYS A 86 -4.14 -2.27 -7.59
CA LYS A 86 -5.01 -1.20 -7.10
C LYS A 86 -6.45 -1.43 -7.54
N GLY A 87 -7.35 -1.40 -6.57
CA GLY A 87 -8.79 -1.37 -6.78
C GLY A 87 -9.41 -0.10 -6.24
N PRO A 88 -10.72 0.11 -6.50
CA PRO A 88 -11.46 1.27 -5.97
C PRO A 88 -11.67 1.20 -4.45
N ASP A 89 -11.85 -0.01 -3.90
CA ASP A 89 -12.19 -0.22 -2.49
C ASP A 89 -11.02 -0.68 -1.63
N TYR A 90 -10.07 -1.41 -2.22
CA TYR A 90 -8.86 -1.86 -1.57
C TYR A 90 -7.74 -2.05 -2.59
N SER A 91 -6.51 -2.05 -2.10
CA SER A 91 -5.30 -2.40 -2.85
C SER A 91 -4.57 -3.56 -2.19
N TYR A 92 -3.76 -4.25 -2.98
CA TYR A 92 -2.75 -5.20 -2.53
C TYR A 92 -1.37 -4.63 -2.81
N ALA A 93 -0.44 -4.72 -1.88
CA ALA A 93 0.96 -4.34 -2.10
C ALA A 93 1.91 -5.45 -1.64
N LEU A 94 3.07 -5.55 -2.30
CA LEU A 94 4.19 -6.33 -1.79
C LEU A 94 4.95 -5.48 -0.77
N GLU A 95 5.08 -6.02 0.43
CA GLU A 95 5.95 -5.45 1.45
C GLU A 95 7.41 -5.85 1.25
N VAL A 96 8.29 -5.46 2.18
CA VAL A 96 9.72 -5.78 2.11
C VAL A 96 9.94 -7.29 1.93
N GLY A 97 10.36 -7.68 0.73
CA GLY A 97 10.54 -9.07 0.32
C GLY A 97 9.51 -9.48 -0.73
N LEU A 98 9.26 -10.79 -0.83
CA LEU A 98 8.26 -11.36 -1.77
C LEU A 98 7.26 -12.29 -1.04
N GLY A 99 7.31 -12.33 0.29
CA GLY A 99 6.57 -13.30 1.10
C GLY A 99 5.36 -12.73 1.85
N THR A 100 5.08 -11.44 1.71
CA THR A 100 4.02 -10.74 2.43
C THR A 100 3.21 -9.89 1.46
N VAL A 101 1.88 -9.94 1.60
CA VAL A 101 0.95 -9.04 0.93
C VAL A 101 0.32 -8.14 1.96
N GLU A 102 0.44 -6.83 1.78
CA GLU A 102 -0.37 -5.84 2.49
C GLU A 102 -1.69 -5.64 1.76
N ILE A 103 -2.77 -5.48 2.54
CA ILE A 103 -4.07 -5.02 2.07
C ILE A 103 -4.37 -3.66 2.70
N ASN A 104 -4.64 -2.65 1.87
CA ASN A 104 -5.07 -1.32 2.33
C ASN A 104 -6.51 -1.12 1.87
N THR A 105 -7.42 -0.80 2.79
CA THR A 105 -8.77 -0.36 2.41
C THR A 105 -8.75 1.12 2.05
N ARG A 106 -9.69 1.55 1.21
CA ARG A 106 -10.01 2.97 1.10
C ARG A 106 -10.46 3.54 2.46
N PRO A 107 -10.44 4.87 2.63
CA PRO A 107 -11.07 5.51 3.78
C PRO A 107 -12.56 5.16 3.88
N CYS A 108 -12.98 4.71 5.06
CA CYS A 108 -14.33 4.29 5.39
C CYS A 108 -14.96 5.21 6.44
N ARG A 109 -16.29 5.20 6.56
CA ARG A 109 -17.03 6.02 7.52
C ARG A 109 -17.28 5.31 8.85
N HIS A 110 -17.29 3.98 8.86
CA HIS A 110 -17.51 3.17 10.06
C HIS A 110 -16.79 1.82 9.98
N LEU A 111 -16.57 1.21 11.15
CA LEU A 111 -15.80 -0.04 11.26
C LEU A 111 -16.43 -1.22 10.53
N PHE A 112 -17.76 -1.26 10.38
CA PHE A 112 -18.43 -2.33 9.62
C PHE A 112 -18.06 -2.32 8.14
N GLU A 113 -17.87 -1.14 7.54
CA GLU A 113 -17.46 -1.01 6.13
C GLU A 113 -16.03 -1.53 5.95
N ILE A 114 -15.14 -1.24 6.92
CA ILE A 114 -13.79 -1.81 6.94
C ILE A 114 -13.83 -3.34 7.03
N GLN A 115 -14.70 -3.88 7.89
CA GLN A 115 -14.82 -5.32 8.07
C GLN A 115 -15.27 -6.00 6.77
N GLU A 116 -16.27 -5.43 6.09
CA GLU A 116 -16.77 -5.93 4.81
C GLU A 116 -15.68 -5.90 3.74
N LEU A 117 -15.06 -4.74 3.51
CA LEU A 117 -14.00 -4.60 2.49
C LEU A 117 -12.78 -5.49 2.77
N MET A 118 -12.34 -5.58 4.03
CA MET A 118 -11.23 -6.44 4.39
C MET A 118 -11.60 -7.93 4.25
N GLY A 119 -12.83 -8.30 4.59
CA GLY A 119 -13.33 -9.66 4.41
C GLY A 119 -13.33 -10.08 2.95
N GLU A 120 -13.83 -9.21 2.06
CA GLU A 120 -13.81 -9.42 0.61
C GLU A 120 -12.39 -9.52 0.07
N ALA A 121 -11.51 -8.58 0.43
CA ALA A 121 -10.13 -8.55 -0.03
C ALA A 121 -9.35 -9.81 0.41
N VAL A 122 -9.52 -10.26 1.65
CA VAL A 122 -8.90 -11.49 2.16
C VAL A 122 -9.50 -12.73 1.50
N ALA A 123 -10.83 -12.81 1.34
CA ALA A 123 -11.46 -13.95 0.67
C ALA A 123 -10.95 -14.13 -0.76
N ARG A 124 -10.78 -13.01 -1.47
CA ARG A 124 -10.21 -13.01 -2.82
C ARG A 124 -8.74 -13.44 -2.83
N LEU A 125 -7.94 -12.98 -1.86
CA LEU A 125 -6.55 -13.41 -1.70
C LEU A 125 -6.44 -14.92 -1.41
N VAL A 126 -7.30 -15.43 -0.53
CA VAL A 126 -7.39 -16.87 -0.21
C VAL A 126 -7.81 -17.68 -1.43
N SER A 127 -8.76 -17.19 -2.23
CA SER A 127 -9.17 -17.87 -3.46
C SER A 127 -8.08 -17.92 -4.53
N ALA A 128 -7.08 -17.06 -4.46
CA ALA A 128 -5.97 -16.99 -5.42
C ALA A 128 -4.76 -17.86 -5.02
N ALA A 129 -4.68 -18.29 -3.76
CA ALA A 129 -3.54 -19.02 -3.16
C ALA A 129 -3.71 -20.54 -3.24
#